data_AF-A0A2V2Q7S1-F1
#
_entry.id   AF-A0A2V2Q7S1-F1
#
_cell.length_a   1.000
_cell.length_b   1.000
_cell.length_c   1.000
_cell.angle_alpha   90.00
_cell.angle_beta   90.00
_cell.angle_gamma   90.00
#
_symmetry.space_group_name_H-M   'P 1'
#
loop_
_entity.id
_entity.type
_entity.pdbx_description
1 polymer ?
#
loop_
_entity_poly.entity_id
_entity_poly.type
_entity_poly.pdbx_seq_one_letter_code
_entity_poly.pdbx_strand_id
1 'polypeptide(L)'
;GAGDAFAAGFLSATLRGLPVRDRVRHGHLMAAAVLTVPGDLTEPPARDHADRLAALDDGAWGRLRLGPGWTAADRAHEEVRTP
;
A
#
# COMPACT_ATOMS: atom_id res chain seq x y z
N GLY A 1 6.18 -10.85 7.10
CA GLY A 1 4.94 -11.54 6.66
C GLY A 1 4.28 -10.96 5.42
N ALA A 2 4.91 -11.04 4.23
CA ALA A 2 4.35 -10.44 3.00
C ALA A 2 3.08 -11.15 2.47
N GLY A 3 2.99 -12.48 2.62
CA GLY A 3 1.80 -13.24 2.23
C GLY A 3 0.57 -12.89 3.08
N ASP A 4 0.75 -12.75 4.40
CA ASP A 4 -0.32 -12.34 5.30
C ASP A 4 -0.79 -10.92 5.00
N ALA A 5 0.15 -10.01 4.70
CA ALA A 5 -0.17 -8.66 4.29
C ALA A 5 -0.94 -8.64 2.95
N PHE A 6 -0.55 -9.47 1.99
CA PHE A 6 -1.32 -9.65 0.75
C PHE A 6 -2.76 -10.09 1.04
N ALA A 7 -2.92 -11.15 1.85
CA ALA A 7 -4.22 -11.67 2.22
C ALA A 7 -5.07 -10.61 2.93
N ALA A 8 -4.48 -9.86 3.87
CA ALA A 8 -5.14 -8.77 4.56
C ALA A 8 -5.62 -7.67 3.60
N GLY A 9 -4.78 -7.26 2.63
CA GLY A 9 -5.14 -6.29 1.60
C GLY A 9 -6.28 -6.77 0.70
N PHE A 10 -6.20 -8.02 0.23
CA PHE A 10 -7.23 -8.63 -0.61
C PHE A 10 -8.56 -8.78 0.12
N LEU A 11 -8.55 -9.27 1.37
CA LEU A 11 -9.76 -9.45 2.18
C LEU A 11 -10.39 -8.09 2.54
N SER A 12 -9.57 -7.09 2.90
CA SER A 12 -10.05 -5.73 3.15
C SER A 12 -10.76 -5.13 1.92
N ALA A 13 -10.19 -5.30 0.73
CA ALA A 13 -10.84 -4.88 -0.52
C ALA A 13 -12.09 -5.73 -0.86
N THR A 14 -12.10 -7.01 -0.49
CA THR A 14 -13.27 -7.88 -0.64
C THR A 14 -14.44 -7.41 0.23
N LEU A 15 -14.19 -7.10 1.50
CA LEU A 15 -15.19 -6.59 2.43
C LEU A 15 -15.77 -5.24 2.00
N ARG A 16 -15.00 -4.45 1.22
CA ARG A 16 -15.46 -3.20 0.61
C ARG A 16 -16.21 -3.38 -0.73
N GLY A 17 -16.34 -4.61 -1.22
CA GLY A 17 -17.07 -4.88 -2.47
C GLY A 17 -16.35 -4.44 -3.76
N LEU A 18 -15.03 -4.20 -3.71
CA LEU A 18 -14.28 -3.73 -4.88
C LEU A 18 -14.24 -4.77 -6.02
N PRO A 19 -13.99 -4.40 -7.28
CA PRO A 19 -13.73 -5.35 -8.36
C PRO A 19 -12.52 -6.25 -8.07
N VAL A 20 -12.52 -7.48 -8.60
CA VAL A 20 -11.46 -8.46 -8.32
C VAL A 20 -10.05 -7.95 -8.65
N ARG A 21 -9.93 -7.18 -9.74
CA ARG A 21 -8.66 -6.54 -10.14
C ARG A 21 -8.11 -5.67 -9.01
N ASP A 22 -8.96 -4.84 -8.43
CA ASP A 22 -8.56 -3.88 -7.42
C ASP A 22 -8.26 -4.61 -6.10
N ARG A 23 -8.98 -5.69 -5.77
CA ARG A 23 -8.66 -6.55 -4.61
C ARG A 23 -7.24 -7.13 -4.70
N VAL A 24 -6.87 -7.64 -5.86
CA VAL A 24 -5.52 -8.19 -6.09
C VAL A 24 -4.49 -7.07 -5.98
N ARG A 25 -4.77 -5.88 -6.51
CA ARG A 25 -3.87 -4.72 -6.39
C ARG A 25 -3.68 -4.26 -4.95
N HIS A 26 -4.74 -4.20 -4.15
CA HIS A 26 -4.64 -3.93 -2.70
C HIS A 26 -3.79 -4.97 -1.97
N GLY A 27 -3.91 -6.25 -2.32
CA GLY A 27 -3.02 -7.28 -1.80
C GLY A 27 -1.54 -7.00 -2.13
N HIS A 28 -1.24 -6.67 -3.38
CA HIS A 28 0.14 -6.33 -3.79
C HIS A 28 0.68 -5.10 -3.06
N LEU A 29 -0.13 -4.05 -2.89
CA LEU A 29 0.27 -2.85 -2.16
C LEU A 29 0.60 -3.16 -0.69
N MET A 30 -0.21 -3.98 -0.02
CA MET A 30 0.07 -4.37 1.37
C MET A 30 1.33 -5.24 1.50
N ALA A 31 1.54 -6.18 0.57
CA ALA A 31 2.78 -6.97 0.53
C ALA A 31 4.01 -6.08 0.28
N ALA A 32 3.90 -5.10 -0.63
CA ALA A 32 4.98 -4.16 -0.91
C ALA A 32 5.35 -3.34 0.32
N ALA A 33 4.38 -2.92 1.15
CA ALA A 33 4.66 -2.20 2.39
C ALA A 33 5.63 -3.00 3.29
N VAL A 34 5.35 -4.28 3.51
CA VAL A 34 6.18 -5.18 4.33
C VAL A 34 7.56 -5.40 3.69
N LEU A 35 7.62 -5.58 2.36
CA LEU A 35 8.87 -5.82 1.66
C LEU A 35 9.79 -4.59 1.59
N THR A 36 9.27 -3.39 1.85
CA THR A 36 10.01 -2.13 1.78
C THR A 36 10.52 -1.61 3.12
N VAL A 37 10.32 -2.36 4.22
CA VAL A 37 10.86 -2.02 5.54
C VAL A 37 11.65 -3.17 6.15
N PRO A 38 12.70 -2.89 6.96
CA PRO A 38 13.33 -3.91 7.79
C PRO A 38 12.41 -4.24 8.98
N GLY A 39 11.47 -5.16 8.78
CA GLY A 39 10.56 -5.63 9.82
C GLY A 39 9.43 -6.52 9.29
N ASP A 40 8.89 -7.38 10.15
CA ASP A 40 7.79 -8.28 9.76
C ASP A 40 6.41 -7.60 9.78
N LEU A 41 6.30 -6.49 10.50
CA LEU A 41 5.12 -5.66 10.65
C LEU A 41 5.46 -4.23 10.24
N THR A 42 4.53 -3.57 9.57
CA THR A 42 4.66 -2.19 9.13
C THR A 42 3.30 -1.53 9.18
N GLU A 43 3.30 -0.20 9.31
CA GLU A 43 2.08 0.57 9.19
C GLU A 43 1.52 0.41 7.76
N PRO A 44 0.25 0.01 7.60
CA PRO A 44 -0.36 -0.05 6.28
C PRO A 44 -0.41 1.33 5.61
N PRO A 45 -0.31 1.42 4.27
CA PRO A 45 -0.52 2.68 3.56
C PRO A 45 -1.89 3.26 3.90
N ALA A 46 -1.97 4.59 3.94
CA ALA A 46 -3.24 5.28 4.06
C ALA A 46 -4.24 4.79 3.00
N ARG A 47 -5.49 4.56 3.39
CA ARG A 47 -6.51 3.95 2.53
C ARG A 47 -6.66 4.68 1.20
N ASP A 48 -6.81 6.00 1.23
CA ASP A 48 -6.98 6.82 0.03
C ASP A 48 -5.76 6.79 -0.89
N HIS A 49 -4.56 6.63 -0.31
CA HIS A 49 -3.35 6.45 -1.10
C HIS A 49 -3.32 5.08 -1.79
N ALA A 50 -3.63 4.01 -1.06
CA ALA A 50 -3.74 2.68 -1.63
C ALA A 50 -4.84 2.59 -2.70
N ASP A 51 -5.98 3.24 -2.48
CA ASP A 51 -7.09 3.29 -3.44
C ASP A 51 -6.68 4.02 -4.73
N ARG A 52 -5.97 5.16 -4.63
CA ARG A 52 -5.43 5.88 -5.81
C ARG A 52 -4.44 5.01 -6.60
N LEU A 53 -3.54 4.30 -5.93
CA LEU A 53 -2.56 3.44 -6.59
C LEU A 53 -3.20 2.21 -7.25
N ALA A 54 -4.19 1.59 -6.60
CA ALA A 54 -4.91 0.44 -7.16
C ALA A 54 -5.75 0.82 -8.39
N ALA A 55 -6.24 2.06 -8.45
CA ALA A 55 -7.04 2.59 -9.55
C ALA A 55 -6.22 3.00 -10.79
N LEU A 56 -4.88 2.95 -10.73
CA LEU A 56 -4.02 3.24 -11.88
C LEU A 56 -4.41 2.40 -13.11
N ASP A 57 -4.25 2.95 -14.31
CA ASP A 57 -4.35 2.16 -15.53
C ASP A 57 -3.27 1.07 -15.57
N ASP A 58 -3.44 0.06 -16.43
CA ASP A 58 -2.56 -1.10 -16.47
C ASP A 58 -1.12 -0.73 -16.85
N GLY A 59 -0.93 0.31 -17.66
CA GLY A 59 0.39 0.79 -18.06
C GLY A 59 1.13 1.48 -16.90
N ALA A 60 0.46 2.37 -16.19
CA ALA A 60 0.98 3.04 -15.00
C ALA A 60 1.24 2.02 -13.87
N TRP A 61 0.32 1.07 -13.66
CA TRP A 61 0.48 -0.03 -12.72
C TRP A 61 1.72 -0.88 -13.02
N GLY A 62 1.93 -1.29 -14.28
CA GLY A 62 3.08 -2.12 -14.66
C GLY A 62 4.44 -1.45 -14.46
N ARG A 63 4.47 -0.11 -14.48
CA ARG A 63 5.68 0.69 -14.25
C ARG A 63 5.84 1.16 -12.79
N LEU A 64 4.86 0.91 -11.93
CA LEU A 64 4.91 1.32 -10.53
C LEU A 64 6.11 0.65 -9.82
N ARG A 65 6.90 1.46 -9.12
CA ARG A 65 8.01 1.01 -8.28
C ARG A 65 7.86 1.61 -6.89
N LEU A 66 7.80 0.76 -5.88
CA LEU A 66 7.60 1.15 -4.49
C LEU A 66 8.89 0.83 -3.72
N GLY A 67 9.45 1.84 -3.07
CA GLY A 67 10.66 1.75 -2.25
C GLY A 67 10.39 2.20 -0.81
N PRO A 68 11.36 2.07 0.10
CA PRO A 68 11.18 2.46 1.50
C PRO A 68 10.51 3.83 1.67
N GLY A 69 9.53 3.92 2.56
CA GLY A 69 8.81 5.17 2.87
C GLY A 69 7.61 5.51 1.97
N TRP A 70 7.33 4.72 0.92
CA TRP A 70 6.23 5.02 -0.02
C TRP A 70 4.83 5.05 0.63
N THR A 71 4.63 4.37 1.76
CA THR A 71 3.35 4.33 2.48
C THR A 71 3.01 5.65 3.18
N ALA A 72 4.00 6.52 3.37
CA ALA A 72 3.87 7.81 4.03
C ALA A 72 3.41 8.91 3.05
N ALA A 73 2.20 8.79 2.52
CA ALA A 73 1.68 9.75 1.54
C ALA A 73 1.40 11.15 2.12
N ASP A 74 1.29 11.31 3.45
CA ASP A 74 0.97 12.60 4.12
C ASP A 74 1.82 12.93 5.36
N ARG A 75 2.95 12.24 5.64
CA ARG A 75 3.83 12.59 6.79
C ARG A 75 4.99 13.54 6.45
N ALA A 76 4.91 14.29 5.36
CA ALA A 76 5.94 15.27 4.99
C ALA A 76 5.74 16.68 5.61
N HIS A 77 4.70 16.89 6.43
CA HIS A 77 4.40 18.20 7.01
C HIS A 77 4.12 18.14 8.52
N GLU A 78 4.89 17.41 9.31
CA GLU A 78 4.88 17.59 10.78
C GLU A 78 6.13 17.03 11.47
N GLU A 79 7.31 17.32 10.94
CA GLU A 79 8.51 17.41 11.79
C GLU A 79 8.89 18.88 11.91
N VAL A 80 8.11 19.59 12.73
CA VAL A 80 8.52 20.87 13.28
C VAL A 80 9.80 20.64 14.07
N ARG A 81 10.88 21.30 13.63
CA ARG A 81 12.17 21.45 14.34
C ARG A 81 11.91 21.75 15.83
N THR A 82 12.73 21.27 16.76
CA THR A 82 13.95 21.96 17.31
C THR A 82 14.17 21.38 18.73
N PRO A 83 15.34 21.49 19.41
CA PRO A 83 16.73 21.76 18.99
C PRO A 83 17.62 20.50 18.98
#